data_AF-A0A2S9GFR2-F1
#
_entry.id   AF-A0A2S9GFR2-F1
#
_cell.length_a   1.000
_cell.length_b   1.000
_cell.length_c   1.000
_cell.angle_alpha   90.00
_cell.angle_beta   90.00
_cell.angle_gamma   90.00
#
_symmetry.space_group_name_H-M   'P 1'
#
loop_
_entity.id
_entity.type
_entity.pdbx_description
1 polymer ?
#
loop_
_entity_poly.entity_id
_entity_poly.type
_entity_poly.pdbx_seq_one_letter_code
_entity_poly.pdbx_strand_id
1 'polypeptide(L)'
;STDATVITARSYRPDIKVVSQQGTGKGDALRAGFRAATGDVVVIMDADGSMAPQEIRHYLHFLANGYDFVKGSRFIAGGGSLDIT
;
A
#
# COMPACT_ATOMS: atom_id res chain seq x y z
N SER A 1 -1.01 -12.74 -11.29
CA SER A 1 -0.43 -12.00 -12.42
C SER A 1 -0.06 -12.98 -13.52
N THR A 2 -0.16 -12.58 -14.78
CA THR A 2 0.30 -13.35 -15.95
C THR A 2 1.62 -12.84 -16.52
N ASP A 3 2.15 -11.74 -15.98
CA ASP A 3 3.42 -11.13 -16.39
C ASP A 3 4.57 -11.48 -15.42
N ALA A 4 5.71 -10.82 -15.61
CA ALA A 4 6.93 -11.02 -14.82
C ALA A 4 6.87 -10.46 -13.37
N THR A 5 5.74 -9.88 -12.92
CA THR A 5 5.64 -9.16 -11.63
C THR A 5 6.21 -9.95 -10.45
N VAL A 6 5.86 -11.24 -10.32
CA VAL A 6 6.31 -12.07 -9.18
C VAL A 6 7.81 -12.32 -9.20
N ILE A 7 8.37 -12.57 -10.38
CA ILE A 7 9.81 -12.84 -10.55
C ILE A 7 10.60 -11.55 -10.29
N THR A 8 10.16 -10.43 -10.88
CA THR A 8 10.77 -9.12 -10.66
C THR A 8 10.70 -8.70 -9.19
N ALA A 9 9.54 -8.86 -8.53
CA ALA A 9 9.42 -8.49 -7.12
C ALA A 9 10.40 -9.28 -6.24
N ARG A 10 10.56 -10.59 -6.49
CA ARG A 10 11.49 -11.44 -5.75
C ARG A 10 12.96 -11.14 -6.05
N SER A 11 13.31 -10.64 -7.24
CA SER A 11 14.69 -10.28 -7.53
C SER A 11 15.16 -9.03 -6.75
N TYR A 12 14.26 -8.06 -6.52
CA TYR A 12 14.55 -6.87 -5.71
C TYR A 12 14.33 -7.09 -4.21
N ARG A 13 13.37 -7.94 -3.83
CA ARG A 13 13.06 -8.29 -2.44
C ARG A 13 12.90 -9.81 -2.31
N PRO A 14 14.00 -10.56 -2.12
CA PRO A 14 13.95 -12.01 -1.97
C PRO A 14 13.07 -12.49 -0.80
N ASP A 15 12.91 -11.62 0.21
CA ASP A 15 12.07 -11.82 1.40
C ASP A 15 10.58 -11.47 1.18
N ILE A 16 10.19 -11.01 -0.02
CA ILE A 16 8.80 -10.60 -0.28
C ILE A 16 7.84 -11.79 -0.19
N LYS A 17 6.78 -11.62 0.62
CA LYS A 17 5.66 -12.56 0.67
C LYS A 17 4.66 -12.23 -0.43
N VAL A 18 4.57 -13.11 -1.42
CA VAL A 18 3.54 -13.03 -2.48
C VAL A 18 2.29 -13.76 -2.02
N VAL A 19 1.16 -13.05 -2.01
CA VAL A 19 -0.13 -13.57 -1.59
C VAL A 19 -1.05 -13.65 -2.79
N SER A 20 -1.55 -14.84 -3.09
CA SER A 20 -2.53 -15.05 -4.16
C SER A 20 -3.94 -14.71 -3.67
N GLN A 21 -4.67 -13.94 -4.47
CA GLN A 21 -6.12 -13.76 -4.29
C GLN A 21 -6.87 -15.00 -4.81
N GLN A 22 -8.07 -15.26 -4.28
CA GLN A 22 -8.90 -16.41 -4.69
C GLN A 22 -10.03 -15.97 -5.63
N GLY A 23 -10.61 -14.80 -5.37
CA GLY A 23 -11.60 -14.16 -6.22
C GLY A 23 -10.95 -13.20 -7.21
N THR A 24 -11.71 -12.21 -7.65
CA THR A 24 -11.29 -11.23 -8.66
C THR A 24 -11.36 -9.80 -8.13
N GLY A 25 -10.62 -8.90 -8.80
CA GLY A 25 -10.61 -7.47 -8.49
C GLY A 25 -9.75 -7.07 -7.29
N LYS A 26 -9.50 -5.76 -7.19
CA LYS A 26 -8.60 -5.15 -6.18
C LYS A 26 -9.07 -5.38 -4.74
N GLY A 27 -10.38 -5.32 -4.50
CA GLY A 27 -10.94 -5.50 -3.16
C GLY A 27 -10.67 -6.89 -2.58
N ASP A 28 -10.74 -7.95 -3.40
CA ASP A 28 -10.41 -9.30 -2.95
C ASP A 28 -8.90 -9.45 -2.65
N ALA A 29 -8.06 -8.88 -3.53
CA ALA A 29 -6.61 -8.85 -3.33
C ALA A 29 -6.22 -8.16 -2.00
N LEU A 30 -6.83 -7.00 -1.70
CA LEU A 30 -6.59 -6.28 -0.45
C LEU A 30 -7.01 -7.10 0.77
N ARG A 31 -8.18 -7.77 0.72
CA ARG A 31 -8.63 -8.66 1.81
C ARG A 31 -7.69 -9.85 2.03
N ALA A 32 -7.18 -10.44 0.95
CA ALA A 32 -6.19 -11.51 1.04
C ALA A 32 -4.88 -11.00 1.68
N GLY A 33 -4.42 -9.81 1.28
CA GLY A 33 -3.27 -9.14 1.88
C GLY A 33 -3.45 -8.87 3.37
N PHE A 34 -4.58 -8.31 3.78
CA PHE A 34 -4.88 -8.04 5.19
C PHE A 34 -4.84 -9.29 6.06
N ARG A 35 -5.44 -10.40 5.61
CA ARG A 35 -5.39 -11.67 6.35
C ARG A 35 -3.98 -12.26 6.47
N ALA A 36 -3.09 -11.93 5.52
CA ALA A 36 -1.74 -12.47 5.47
C ALA A 36 -0.69 -11.58 6.17
N ALA A 37 -1.05 -10.32 6.47
CA ALA A 37 -0.21 -9.35 7.16
C ALA A 37 -0.07 -9.70 8.64
N THR A 38 1.12 -9.49 9.21
CA THR A 38 1.46 -9.88 10.58
C THR A 38 2.07 -8.75 11.40
N GLY A 39 2.18 -7.54 10.84
CA GLY A 39 2.71 -6.38 11.54
C GLY A 39 1.64 -5.64 12.33
N ASP A 40 2.06 -4.86 13.33
CA ASP A 40 1.16 -4.04 14.17
C ASP A 40 0.49 -2.91 13.39
N VAL A 41 1.15 -2.45 12.32
CA VAL A 41 0.65 -1.44 11.39
C VAL A 41 0.60 -2.02 9.99
N VAL A 42 -0.53 -1.80 9.30
CA VAL A 42 -0.69 -2.16 7.89
C VAL A 42 -0.75 -0.89 7.05
N VAL A 43 0.18 -0.78 6.10
CA VAL A 43 0.20 0.29 5.09
C VAL A 43 -0.25 -0.31 3.75
N ILE A 44 -1.15 0.38 3.07
CA ILE A 44 -1.63 0.02 1.74
C ILE A 44 -1.18 1.10 0.77
N MET A 45 -0.61 0.67 -0.35
CA MET A 45 -0.23 1.57 -1.43
C MET A 45 -0.33 0.86 -2.79
N ASP A 46 -0.52 1.63 -3.84
CA ASP A 46 -0.51 1.14 -5.22
C ASP A 46 0.91 1.04 -5.78
N ALA A 47 1.14 0.09 -6.69
CA ALA A 47 2.46 -0.21 -7.24
C ALA A 47 2.84 0.64 -8.46
N ASP A 48 1.95 1.55 -8.90
CA ASP A 48 2.12 2.37 -10.11
C ASP A 48 2.92 3.66 -9.90
N GLY A 49 3.35 3.93 -8.67
CA GLY A 49 4.12 5.12 -8.31
C GLY A 49 3.29 6.39 -8.11
N SER A 50 1.96 6.30 -8.16
CA SER A 50 1.06 7.44 -7.88
C SER A 50 1.05 7.88 -6.41
N MET A 51 1.64 7.06 -5.51
CA MET A 51 1.74 7.32 -4.07
C MET A 51 3.21 7.33 -3.66
N ALA A 52 3.65 8.40 -2.98
CA ALA A 52 5.05 8.56 -2.58
C ALA A 52 5.40 7.72 -1.33
N PRO A 53 6.27 6.71 -1.41
CA PRO A 53 6.63 5.88 -0.26
C PRO A 53 7.26 6.67 0.91
N GLN A 54 7.86 7.82 0.61
CA GLN A 54 8.49 8.69 1.60
C GLN A 54 7.47 9.27 2.60
N GLU A 55 6.20 9.37 2.22
CA GLU A 55 5.12 9.87 3.10
C GLU A 55 4.74 8.88 4.20
N ILE A 56 5.11 7.60 4.09
CA ILE A 56 4.75 6.57 5.09
C ILE A 56 5.19 7.00 6.50
N ARG A 57 6.37 7.62 6.66
CA ARG A 57 6.85 8.08 7.97
C ARG A 57 5.97 9.19 8.56
N HIS A 58 5.38 10.04 7.72
CA HIS A 58 4.45 11.06 8.16
C HIS A 58 3.14 10.44 8.66
N TYR A 59 2.62 9.42 7.98
CA TYR A 59 1.41 8.73 8.44
C TYR A 59 1.63 7.93 9.72
N LEU A 60 2.79 7.28 9.87
CA LEU A 60 3.16 6.57 11.09
C LEU A 60 3.24 7.49 12.32
N HIS A 61 3.62 8.77 12.13
CA HIS A 61 3.63 9.74 13.22
C HIS A 61 2.24 9.89 13.86
N PHE A 62 1.18 10.03 13.06
CA PHE A 62 -0.17 10.14 13.60
C PHE A 62 -0.64 8.85 14.27
N LEU A 63 -0.37 7.69 13.68
CA LEU A 63 -0.71 6.41 14.32
C LEU A 63 -0.04 6.27 15.70
N ALA A 64 1.24 6.65 15.82
CA ALA A 64 1.97 6.63 17.08
C ALA A 64 1.44 7.64 18.12
N ASN A 65 0.64 8.63 17.71
CA ASN A 65 0.04 9.65 18.57
C ASN A 65 -1.46 9.41 18.84
N GLY A 66 -1.90 8.15 18.77
CA GLY A 66 -3.22 7.73 19.25
C GLY A 66 -4.34 7.76 18.20
N TYR A 67 -4.00 7.91 16.92
CA TYR A 67 -4.98 7.75 15.84
C TYR A 67 -5.07 6.28 15.41
N ASP A 68 -6.29 5.75 15.25
CA ASP A 68 -6.49 4.36 14.83
C ASP A 68 -6.31 4.16 13.31
N PHE A 69 -6.52 5.22 12.53
CA PHE A 69 -6.49 5.16 11.07
C PHE A 69 -6.05 6.50 10.48
N VAL A 70 -5.17 6.42 9.48
CA VAL A 70 -4.63 7.59 8.76
C VAL A 70 -4.78 7.36 7.27
N LYS A 71 -5.27 8.38 6.56
CA LYS A 71 -5.53 8.34 5.12
C LYS A 71 -4.84 9.49 4.42
N GLY A 72 -3.97 9.20 3.46
CA GLY A 72 -3.48 10.19 2.51
C GLY A 72 -4.63 10.77 1.67
N SER A 73 -4.67 12.09 1.51
CA SER A 73 -5.70 12.77 0.74
C SER A 73 -5.09 13.82 -0.18
N ARG A 74 -5.51 13.80 -1.44
CA ARG A 74 -5.13 14.79 -2.45
C ARG A 74 -5.90 16.11 -2.30
N PHE A 75 -6.93 16.14 -1.46
CA PHE A 75 -7.91 17.23 -1.37
C PHE A 75 -7.85 18.01 -0.06
N ILE A 76 -6.82 17.80 0.75
CA ILE A 76 -6.58 18.56 1.99
C ILE A 76 -5.41 19.52 1.81
N ALA A 77 -5.23 20.45 2.75
CA ALA A 77 -4.07 21.33 2.75
C ALA A 77 -2.76 20.52 2.70
N GLY A 78 -1.87 20.88 1.76
CA GLY A 78 -0.64 20.15 1.50
C GLY A 78 -0.78 18.91 0.60
N GLY A 79 -2.01 18.49 0.28
CA GLY A 79 -2.28 17.45 -0.71
C GLY A 79 -2.27 17.99 -2.15
N GLY A 80 -2.04 17.11 -3.12
CA GLY A 80 -2.05 17.48 -4.53
C GLY A 80 -2.03 16.28 -5.48
N SER A 81 -2.27 16.55 -6.75
CA SER A 81 -2.21 15.59 -7.85
C SER A 81 -1.95 16.35 -9.14
N LEU A 82 -1.14 15.81 -10.04
CA LEU A 82 -0.97 16.41 -11.37
C LEU A 82 -2.23 16.28 -12.23
N ASP A 83 -3.10 15.33 -11.89
CA ASP A 83 -4.36 15.03 -12.59
C ASP A 83 -5.60 15.76 -12.03
N ILE A 84 -5.43 16.64 -11.03
CA ILE A 84 -6.53 17.44 -10.47
C ILE A 84 -6.36 18.87 -10.98
N THR A 85 -7.11 19.19 -12.03
CA THR A 85 -7.40 20.56 -12.47
C THR A 85 -8.81 20.94 -12.09
#